data_AF-D0URS8-F1
#
_entry.id   AF-D0URS8-F1
#
_cell.length_a   1.000
_cell.length_b   1.000
_cell.length_c   1.000
_cell.angle_alpha   90.00
_cell.angle_beta   90.00
_cell.angle_gamma   90.00
#
_symmetry.space_group_name_H-M   'P 1'
#
loop_
_entity.id
_entity.type
_entity.pdbx_description
1 polymer ?
#
loop_
_entity_poly.entity_id
_entity_poly.type
_entity_poly.pdbx_seq_one_letter_code
_entity_poly.pdbx_strand_id
1 'polypeptide(L)'
;GADFTTTVEGYVPASGRGIQGATSHHLGQNFSKMFEIQFEDPETREKKFAFQNSWGLTTRTIGVLVMVHADNQGLVLPPRVASYQIVIVPCGITAAMTEEQKAALIKFCQDFESTLSKEGVRCKGDYRDNYSPG
;
A
#
# COMPACT_ATOMS: atom_id res chain seq x y z
N GLY A 1 -14.06 17.85 -22.40
CA GLY A 1 -13.48 17.35 -21.14
C GLY A 1 -14.46 16.40 -20.48
N ALA A 2 -14.37 16.21 -19.17
CA ALA A 2 -15.41 15.51 -18.41
C ALA A 2 -16.69 16.35 -18.30
N ASP A 3 -17.84 15.71 -18.15
CA ASP A 3 -19.12 16.35 -17.78
C ASP A 3 -19.08 16.73 -16.30
N PHE A 4 -18.71 15.79 -15.43
CA PHE A 4 -18.37 16.08 -14.04
C PHE A 4 -17.20 15.22 -13.55
N THR A 5 -16.58 15.67 -12.45
CA THR A 5 -15.48 14.98 -11.79
C THR A 5 -15.75 14.84 -10.31
N THR A 6 -15.53 13.64 -9.80
CA THR A 6 -15.57 13.30 -8.37
C THR A 6 -14.15 13.02 -7.88
N THR A 7 -13.90 13.27 -6.60
CA THR A 7 -12.57 13.20 -5.99
C THR A 7 -12.65 12.67 -4.56
N VAL A 8 -11.58 12.05 -4.10
CA VAL A 8 -11.35 11.75 -2.68
C VAL A 8 -10.25 12.66 -2.17
N GLU A 9 -10.55 13.42 -1.12
CA GLU A 9 -9.63 14.42 -0.55
C GLU A 9 -9.05 13.90 0.77
N GLY A 10 -7.73 14.04 0.91
CA GLY A 10 -7.01 13.82 2.16
C GLY A 10 -6.58 15.14 2.79
N TYR A 11 -6.27 15.11 4.08
CA TYR A 11 -5.68 16.22 4.81
C TYR A 11 -4.32 15.82 5.36
N VAL A 12 -3.32 16.69 5.21
CA VAL A 12 -1.95 16.49 5.71
C VAL A 12 -1.73 17.39 6.93
N PRO A 13 -1.77 16.84 8.17
CA PRO A 13 -1.72 17.66 9.39
C PRO A 13 -0.45 18.50 9.51
N ALA A 14 0.71 17.93 9.21
CA ALA A 14 2.00 18.60 9.36
C ALA A 14 2.15 19.86 8.48
N SER A 15 1.46 19.91 7.33
CA SER A 15 1.50 21.06 6.41
C SER A 15 0.25 21.93 6.46
N GLY A 16 -0.83 21.46 7.11
CA GLY A 16 -2.12 22.14 7.12
C GLY A 16 -2.84 22.17 5.77
N ARG A 17 -2.48 21.31 4.80
CA ARG A 17 -2.97 21.36 3.41
C ARG A 17 -3.82 20.15 3.04
N GLY A 18 -4.80 20.38 2.18
CA GLY A 18 -5.55 19.33 1.49
C GLY A 18 -4.74 18.70 0.35
N ILE A 19 -5.07 17.44 0.02
CA ILE A 19 -4.47 16.70 -1.09
C ILE A 19 -5.50 15.81 -1.79
N GLN A 20 -5.63 15.99 -3.11
CA GLN A 20 -6.42 15.10 -3.94
C GLN A 20 -5.75 13.71 -4.03
N GLY A 21 -6.44 12.68 -3.54
CA GLY A 21 -5.95 11.31 -3.47
C GLY A 21 -6.20 10.48 -4.73
N ALA A 22 -7.37 10.64 -5.35
CA ALA A 22 -7.75 9.97 -6.60
C ALA A 22 -8.91 10.72 -7.27
N THR A 23 -9.10 10.49 -8.57
CA THR A 23 -10.17 11.12 -9.36
C THR A 23 -11.00 10.08 -10.11
N SER A 24 -12.28 10.41 -10.29
CA SER A 24 -13.20 9.65 -11.15
C SER A 24 -14.07 10.63 -11.93
N HIS A 25 -14.06 10.50 -13.24
CA HIS A 25 -14.66 11.41 -14.20
C HIS A 25 -15.83 10.73 -14.90
N HIS A 26 -16.99 11.39 -14.89
CA HIS A 26 -18.02 11.09 -15.87
C HIS A 26 -17.75 11.91 -17.12
N LEU A 27 -17.43 11.26 -18.22
CA LEU A 27 -17.08 11.92 -19.47
C LEU A 27 -18.30 12.24 -20.35
N GLY A 28 -19.48 11.75 -19.95
CA GLY A 28 -20.68 11.80 -20.75
C GLY A 28 -20.42 11.17 -22.12
N GLN A 29 -20.83 11.86 -23.17
CA GLN A 29 -20.56 11.48 -24.57
C GLN A 29 -19.51 12.39 -25.24
N ASN A 30 -18.75 13.19 -24.48
CA ASN A 30 -17.84 14.18 -25.06
C ASN A 30 -16.75 13.51 -25.91
N PHE A 31 -16.13 12.45 -25.37
CA PHE A 31 -15.06 11.73 -26.06
C PHE A 31 -15.60 10.78 -27.13
N SER A 32 -16.74 10.12 -26.88
CA SER A 32 -17.34 9.21 -27.85
C SER A 32 -17.77 9.94 -29.12
N LYS A 33 -18.24 11.19 -29.01
CA LYS A 33 -18.52 12.05 -30.16
C LYS A 33 -17.25 12.45 -30.89
N MET A 34 -16.19 12.81 -30.16
CA MET A 34 -14.90 13.22 -30.73
C MET A 34 -14.20 12.08 -31.50
N PHE A 35 -14.33 10.84 -31.02
CA PHE A 35 -13.67 9.65 -31.58
C PHE A 35 -14.63 8.72 -32.34
N GLU A 36 -15.86 9.18 -32.62
CA GLU A 36 -16.91 8.41 -33.33
C GLU A 36 -17.20 7.02 -32.75
N ILE A 37 -17.14 6.89 -31.42
CA ILE A 37 -17.45 5.66 -30.69
C ILE A 37 -18.98 5.54 -30.55
N GLN A 38 -19.58 4.80 -31.48
CA GLN A 38 -21.03 4.65 -31.61
C GLN A 38 -21.45 3.18 -31.80
N PHE A 39 -22.69 2.88 -31.42
CA PHE A 39 -23.35 1.59 -31.64
C PHE A 39 -24.78 1.80 -32.15
N GLU A 40 -25.37 0.78 -32.77
CA GLU A 40 -26.77 0.78 -33.16
C GLU A 40 -27.64 0.30 -32.00
N ASP A 41 -28.66 1.07 -31.65
CA ASP A 41 -29.61 0.69 -30.61
C ASP A 41 -30.42 -0.55 -31.06
N PRO A 42 -30.48 -1.62 -30.26
CA PRO A 42 -31.14 -2.86 -30.67
C PRO A 42 -32.67 -2.71 -30.84
N GLU A 43 -33.29 -1.74 -30.18
CA GLU A 43 -34.73 -1.51 -30.23
C GLU A 43 -35.08 -0.45 -31.28
N THR A 44 -34.41 0.71 -31.24
CA THR A 44 -34.76 1.85 -32.11
C THR A 44 -34.01 1.85 -33.45
N ARG A 45 -32.95 1.04 -33.59
CA ARG A 45 -32.05 1.01 -34.76
C ARG A 45 -31.32 2.33 -35.02
N GLU A 46 -31.33 3.25 -34.05
CA GLU A 46 -30.65 4.54 -34.14
C GLU A 46 -29.18 4.43 -33.71
N LYS A 47 -28.31 5.25 -34.29
CA LYS A 47 -26.92 5.37 -33.82
C LYS A 47 -26.88 6.12 -32.50
N LYS A 48 -26.34 5.48 -31.45
CA LYS A 48 -26.12 6.09 -30.13
C LYS A 48 -24.63 6.16 -29.81
N PHE A 49 -24.21 7.26 -29.20
CA PHE A 49 -22.85 7.43 -28.69
C PHE A 49 -22.70 6.79 -27.32
N ALA A 50 -21.58 6.11 -27.09
CA ALA A 50 -21.29 5.50 -25.79
C ALA A 50 -21.13 6.55 -24.69
N PHE A 51 -21.73 6.34 -23.52
CA PHE A 51 -21.37 7.09 -22.32
C PHE A 51 -20.08 6.53 -21.74
N GLN A 52 -19.13 7.41 -21.41
CA GLN A 52 -17.80 7.03 -20.96
C GLN A 52 -17.48 7.59 -19.58
N ASN A 53 -16.64 6.85 -18.85
CA ASN A 53 -16.03 7.26 -17.59
C ASN A 53 -14.51 7.02 -17.68
N SER A 54 -13.71 7.76 -16.92
CA SER A 54 -12.31 7.44 -16.66
C SER A 54 -11.98 7.73 -15.20
N TRP A 55 -10.98 7.06 -14.65
CA TRP A 55 -10.59 7.20 -13.24
C TRP A 55 -9.10 6.92 -13.07
N GLY A 56 -8.50 7.55 -12.07
CA GLY A 56 -7.06 7.54 -11.87
C GLY A 56 -6.66 7.51 -10.40
N LEU A 57 -5.72 6.63 -10.08
CA LEU A 57 -5.03 6.55 -8.81
C LEU A 57 -3.55 6.30 -9.08
N THR A 58 -2.68 6.96 -8.33
CA THR A 58 -1.22 6.93 -8.57
C THR A 58 -0.45 6.56 -7.31
N THR A 59 0.87 6.42 -7.46
CA THR A 59 1.82 6.25 -6.34
C THR A 59 1.87 7.44 -5.38
N ARG A 60 1.15 8.54 -5.67
CA ARG A 60 0.87 9.61 -4.68
C ARG A 60 0.35 9.04 -3.36
N THR A 61 -0.39 7.94 -3.41
CA THR A 61 -0.88 7.21 -2.23
C THR A 61 0.22 6.84 -1.24
N ILE A 62 1.42 6.49 -1.72
CA ILE A 62 2.59 6.21 -0.86
C ILE A 62 3.05 7.50 -0.16
N GLY A 63 3.13 8.62 -0.88
CA GLY A 63 3.48 9.91 -0.28
C GLY A 63 2.47 10.37 0.77
N VAL A 64 1.16 10.18 0.52
CA VAL A 64 0.10 10.48 1.50
C VAL A 64 0.25 9.60 2.75
N LEU A 65 0.50 8.29 2.58
CA LEU A 65 0.77 7.38 3.70
C LEU A 65 1.90 7.89 4.58
N VAL A 66 3.04 8.28 3.97
CA VAL A 66 4.19 8.82 4.71
C VAL A 66 3.80 10.09 5.45
N MET A 67 3.20 11.07 4.76
CA MET A 67 2.87 12.37 5.35
C MET A 67 1.83 12.30 6.48
N VAL A 68 0.99 11.27 6.49
CA VAL A 68 -0.10 11.12 7.46
C VAL A 68 0.31 10.25 8.65
N HIS A 69 1.08 9.19 8.43
CA HIS A 69 1.37 8.21 9.48
C HIS A 69 2.77 8.32 10.09
N ALA A 70 3.74 8.91 9.38
CA ALA A 70 5.09 9.06 9.93
C ALA A 70 5.11 9.92 11.20
N ASP A 71 6.07 9.62 12.07
CA ASP A 71 6.30 10.35 13.32
C ASP A 71 7.78 10.75 13.46
N ASN A 72 8.17 11.22 14.65
CA ASN A 72 9.54 11.66 14.92
C ASN A 72 10.56 10.52 14.96
N GLN A 73 10.13 9.25 14.98
CA GLN A 73 11.00 8.06 14.87
C GLN A 73 11.12 7.58 13.41
N GLY A 74 10.25 8.04 12.51
CA GLY A 74 10.35 7.82 11.08
C GLY A 74 9.06 7.24 10.49
N LEU A 75 9.23 6.28 9.57
CA LEU A 75 8.12 5.71 8.81
C LEU A 75 7.27 4.76 9.67
N VAL A 76 5.96 4.99 9.69
CA VAL A 76 4.98 4.06 10.26
C VAL A 76 4.14 3.47 9.13
N LEU A 77 4.34 2.19 8.84
CA LEU A 77 3.62 1.47 7.79
C LEU A 77 2.29 0.92 8.34
N PRO A 78 1.13 1.25 7.73
CA PRO A 78 -0.13 0.59 8.06
C PRO A 78 -0.02 -0.93 7.85
N PRO A 79 -0.43 -1.78 8.82
CA PRO A 79 -0.15 -3.22 8.79
C PRO A 79 -0.67 -3.98 7.56
N ARG A 80 -1.68 -3.46 6.86
CA ARG A 80 -2.25 -4.09 5.66
C ARG A 80 -1.37 -3.93 4.41
N VAL A 81 -0.51 -2.91 4.37
CA VAL A 81 0.38 -2.61 3.23
C VAL A 81 1.86 -2.74 3.58
N ALA A 82 2.20 -2.99 4.84
CA ALA A 82 3.55 -3.27 5.27
C ALA A 82 4.08 -4.57 4.62
N SER A 83 5.24 -4.53 3.96
CA SER A 83 5.85 -5.73 3.35
C SER A 83 6.15 -6.80 4.41
N TYR A 84 6.73 -6.36 5.53
CA TYR A 84 6.84 -7.14 6.76
C TYR A 84 6.03 -6.44 7.85
N GLN A 85 5.12 -7.20 8.47
CA GLN A 85 4.32 -6.74 9.60
C GLN A 85 5.07 -6.90 10.92
N ILE A 86 5.90 -7.94 11.02
CA ILE A 86 6.72 -8.26 12.19
C ILE A 86 8.14 -8.56 11.74
N VAL A 87 9.12 -7.98 12.45
CA VAL A 87 10.53 -8.33 12.33
C VAL A 87 10.98 -8.94 13.65
N ILE A 88 11.56 -10.14 13.60
CA ILE A 88 12.09 -10.83 14.78
C ILE A 88 13.60 -10.58 14.85
N VAL A 89 14.06 -9.99 15.95
CA VAL A 89 15.48 -9.71 16.19
C VAL A 89 15.92 -10.48 17.45
N PRO A 90 16.88 -11.42 17.36
CA PRO A 90 17.46 -12.08 18.52
C PRO A 90 18.23 -11.07 19.39
N CYS A 91 17.96 -11.06 20.69
CA CYS A 91 18.60 -10.15 21.65
C CYS A 91 19.41 -10.92 22.70
N GLY A 92 20.36 -10.24 23.35
CA GLY A 92 21.10 -10.80 24.48
C GLY A 92 22.19 -11.82 24.12
N ILE A 93 22.60 -11.90 22.84
CA ILE A 93 23.75 -12.71 22.43
C ILE A 93 25.01 -12.04 22.97
N THR A 94 25.72 -12.73 23.86
CA THR A 94 26.96 -12.24 24.48
C THR A 94 28.12 -13.18 24.21
N ALA A 95 29.36 -12.70 24.36
CA ALA A 95 30.57 -13.52 24.21
C ALA A 95 30.68 -14.66 25.23
N ALA A 96 29.89 -14.61 26.31
CA ALA A 96 29.86 -15.65 27.34
C ALA A 96 28.86 -16.79 27.01
N MET A 97 28.03 -16.62 25.98
CA MET A 97 27.10 -17.68 25.57
C MET A 97 27.85 -18.80 24.83
N THR A 98 27.46 -20.02 25.14
CA THR A 98 27.89 -21.20 24.38
C THR A 98 27.23 -21.20 22.99
N GLU A 99 27.88 -21.87 22.03
CA GLU A 99 27.30 -22.02 20.68
C GLU A 99 25.97 -22.78 20.72
N GLU A 100 25.81 -23.73 21.66
CA GLU A 100 24.54 -24.45 21.86
C GLU A 100 23.42 -23.50 22.31
N GLN A 101 23.70 -22.58 23.23
CA GLN A 101 22.73 -21.58 23.68
C GLN A 101 22.37 -20.60 22.56
N LYS A 102 23.37 -20.16 21.78
CA LYS A 102 23.15 -19.28 20.62
C LYS A 102 22.29 -19.98 19.57
N ALA A 103 22.61 -21.22 19.22
CA ALA A 103 21.85 -22.03 18.27
C ALA A 103 20.41 -22.28 18.76
N ALA A 104 20.21 -22.54 20.06
CA ALA A 104 18.88 -22.72 20.64
C ALA A 104 18.03 -21.44 20.53
N LEU A 105 18.61 -20.27 20.79
CA LEU A 105 17.92 -18.98 20.64
C LEU A 105 17.51 -18.71 19.19
N ILE A 106 18.44 -18.89 18.24
CA ILE A 106 18.16 -18.69 16.81
C ILE A 106 17.08 -19.66 16.33
N LYS A 107 17.16 -20.93 16.73
CA LYS A 107 16.14 -21.94 16.41
C LYS A 107 14.76 -21.55 16.94
N PHE A 108 14.68 -21.07 18.19
CA PHE A 108 13.42 -20.59 18.75
C PHE A 108 12.83 -19.43 17.93
N CYS A 109 13.65 -18.46 17.52
CA CYS A 109 13.20 -17.36 16.67
C CYS A 109 12.68 -17.85 15.31
N GLN A 110 13.36 -18.81 14.68
CA GLN A 110 12.94 -19.41 13.41
C GLN A 110 11.64 -20.20 13.53
N ASP A 111 11.47 -20.96 14.61
CA ASP A 111 10.23 -21.69 14.89
C ASP A 111 9.06 -20.72 15.13
N PHE A 112 9.31 -19.60 15.81
CA PHE A 112 8.33 -18.54 16.02
C PHE A 112 7.96 -17.81 14.71
N GLU A 113 8.96 -17.47 13.88
CA GLU A 113 8.76 -16.93 12.54
C GLU A 113 7.88 -17.85 11.68
N SER A 114 8.15 -19.16 11.70
CA SER A 114 7.35 -20.16 10.99
C SER A 114 5.92 -20.22 11.50
N THR A 115 5.72 -20.15 12.81
CA THR A 115 4.40 -20.17 13.44
C THR A 115 3.55 -18.98 12.99
N LEU A 116 4.11 -17.77 13.05
CA LEU A 116 3.43 -16.55 12.60
C LEU A 116 3.11 -16.58 11.10
N SER A 117 4.06 -17.04 10.30
CA SER A 117 3.90 -17.11 8.84
C SER A 117 2.81 -18.11 8.43
N LYS A 118 2.64 -19.22 9.17
CA LYS A 118 1.56 -20.19 8.95
C LYS A 118 0.17 -19.60 9.20
N GLU A 119 0.05 -18.66 10.13
CA GLU A 119 -1.17 -17.89 10.40
C GLU A 119 -1.39 -16.74 9.41
N GLY A 120 -0.55 -16.62 8.36
CA GLY A 120 -0.68 -15.60 7.32
C GLY A 120 -0.10 -14.23 7.68
N VAL A 121 0.64 -14.13 8.79
CA VAL A 121 1.36 -12.89 9.16
C VAL A 121 2.65 -12.78 8.35
N ARG A 122 2.88 -11.63 7.72
CA ARG A 122 4.13 -11.37 6.98
C ARG A 122 5.26 -11.08 7.96
N CYS A 123 5.95 -12.13 8.39
CA CYS A 123 7.03 -12.05 9.36
C CYS A 123 8.40 -12.22 8.67
N LYS A 124 9.45 -11.64 9.24
CA LYS A 124 10.83 -11.86 8.82
C LYS A 124 11.78 -11.88 10.03
N GLY A 125 12.60 -12.91 10.14
CA GLY A 125 13.73 -12.92 11.06
C GLY A 125 14.92 -12.13 10.54
N ASP A 126 15.55 -11.34 11.41
CA ASP A 126 16.85 -10.70 11.16
C ASP A 126 17.93 -11.40 12.00
N TYR A 127 18.65 -12.32 11.36
CA TYR A 127 19.67 -13.16 11.99
C TYR A 127 21.10 -12.74 11.64
N ARG A 128 21.28 -11.53 11.12
CA ARG A 128 22.61 -10.97 10.80
C ARG A 128 23.37 -10.77 12.11
N ASP A 129 24.58 -11.30 12.20
CA ASP A 129 25.43 -11.24 13.40
C ASP A 129 26.51 -10.15 13.31
N ASN A 130 26.62 -9.48 12.16
CA ASN A 130 27.56 -8.39 11.92
C ASN A 130 27.03 -7.01 12.37
N TYR A 131 25.86 -6.97 12.99
CA TYR A 131 25.24 -5.77 13.57
C TYR A 131 24.77 -6.04 15.00
N SER A 132 24.78 -5.01 15.86
CA SER A 132 24.10 -5.07 17.15
C SER A 132 22.58 -5.13 16.96
N PRO A 133 21.81 -5.67 17.92
CA PRO A 133 20.35 -5.66 17.86
C PRO A 133 19.70 -4.27 17.86
N GLY A 134 20.38 -3.26 18.44
CA GLY A 134 19.95 -1.86 18.48
C GLY A 134 20.80 -0.97 17.59
#